data_AF-A0A831VEM9-F1
#
_entry.id   AF-A0A831VEM9-F1
#
_cell.length_a   1.000
_cell.length_b   1.000
_cell.length_c   1.000
_cell.angle_alpha   90.00
_cell.angle_beta   90.00
_cell.angle_gamma   90.00
#
_symmetry.space_group_name_H-M   'P 1'
#
loop_
_entity.id
_entity.type
_entity.pdbx_description
1 polymer ?
#
loop_
_entity_poly.entity_id
_entity_poly.type
_entity_poly.pdbx_seq_one_letter_code
_entity_poly.pdbx_strand_id
1 'polypeptide(L)'
;MVIDTLSLYEKLKENMDPAAAEKLAQALATSLVQIEQSVRQATEGRLSRVEQALETLVRVTQEHSHEIAELRQASRENALAIAELSKTVQENTSAIAELRQTVSGLMEVTQRHSQEIVELRQMVQENTSAIAELRQMVQENTSAIAELRQTVSGLMEVTQRHSQEIAELRQAVRELVETTKKHGQVLRRLELDQQDIRKQLGGLAMAFGYRLEDDAYLALPRLLKQDYGIEVQGRLKRDYLVDRQGNYLEVNILGEGVREGETITIVGESKAQLSANEIDRFLRRKVRRLQGVYPNLFPIIVTYMTTSPDVLEHARQRGVAVYFSYDFRQP
;
A
#
# COMPACT_ATOMS: atom_id res chain seq x y z
N MET A 1 -22.70 -106.56 120.72
CA MET A 1 -22.12 -107.91 120.93
C MET A 1 -22.77 -108.46 122.19
N VAL A 2 -23.55 -109.55 122.15
CA VAL A 2 -24.23 -110.01 123.38
C VAL A 2 -23.19 -110.68 124.28
N ILE A 3 -22.87 -110.06 125.42
CA ILE A 3 -21.90 -110.59 126.36
C ILE A 3 -22.56 -111.74 127.13
N ASP A 4 -22.01 -112.94 127.01
CA ASP A 4 -22.45 -114.11 127.77
C ASP A 4 -21.90 -114.04 129.21
N THR A 5 -22.63 -113.29 130.04
CA THR A 5 -22.32 -113.06 131.45
C THR A 5 -22.38 -114.33 132.28
N LEU A 6 -23.12 -115.35 131.81
CA LEU A 6 -23.25 -116.65 132.45
C LEU A 6 -21.94 -117.44 132.31
N SER A 7 -21.38 -117.51 131.10
CA SER A 7 -20.08 -118.17 130.85
C SER A 7 -18.93 -117.52 131.63
N LEU A 8 -18.96 -116.19 131.78
CA LEU A 8 -17.95 -115.46 132.55
C LEU A 8 -18.02 -115.77 134.05
N TYR A 9 -19.24 -115.86 134.60
CA TYR A 9 -19.48 -116.24 136.00
C TYR A 9 -19.02 -117.67 136.29
N GLU A 10 -19.37 -118.64 135.43
CA GLU A 10 -19.00 -120.04 135.61
C GLU A 10 -17.48 -120.25 135.68
N LYS A 11 -16.71 -119.60 134.79
CA LYS A 11 -15.24 -119.67 134.80
C LYS A 11 -14.60 -119.01 136.03
N LEU A 12 -15.20 -117.94 136.56
CA LEU A 12 -14.68 -117.28 137.77
C LEU A 12 -14.98 -118.11 139.03
N LYS A 13 -16.10 -118.82 139.06
CA LYS A 13 -16.52 -119.69 140.16
C LYS A 13 -15.62 -120.92 140.35
N GLU A 14 -14.90 -121.37 139.32
CA GLU A 14 -13.93 -122.48 139.42
C GLU A 14 -12.73 -122.18 140.33
N ASN A 15 -12.36 -120.91 140.50
CA ASN A 15 -11.13 -120.50 141.20
C ASN A 15 -11.37 -119.51 142.34
N MET A 16 -12.64 -119.19 142.67
CA MET A 16 -13.01 -118.14 143.63
C MET A 16 -14.31 -118.48 144.36
N ASP A 17 -14.58 -117.82 145.49
CA ASP A 17 -15.88 -117.95 146.18
C ASP A 17 -17.04 -117.47 145.26
N PRO A 18 -18.17 -118.20 145.20
CA PRO A 18 -19.27 -117.89 144.28
C PRO A 18 -19.81 -116.46 144.40
N ALA A 19 -19.82 -115.87 145.60
CA ALA A 19 -20.30 -114.50 145.80
C ALA A 19 -19.29 -113.45 145.32
N ALA A 20 -17.99 -113.76 145.38
CA ALA A 20 -16.93 -112.94 144.81
C ALA A 20 -16.92 -113.01 143.27
N ALA A 21 -17.08 -114.22 142.71
CA ALA A 21 -17.17 -114.45 141.27
C ALA A 21 -18.35 -113.71 140.63
N GLU A 22 -19.52 -113.69 141.30
CA GLU A 22 -20.72 -112.98 140.83
C GLU A 22 -20.51 -111.46 140.79
N LYS A 23 -19.95 -110.88 141.86
CA LYS A 23 -19.66 -109.44 141.93
C LYS A 23 -18.64 -109.01 140.87
N LEU A 24 -17.62 -109.82 140.64
CA LEU A 24 -16.58 -109.53 139.64
C LEU A 24 -17.12 -109.67 138.21
N ALA A 25 -17.93 -110.70 137.95
CA ALA A 25 -18.63 -110.87 136.68
C ALA A 25 -19.61 -109.71 136.41
N GLN A 26 -20.38 -109.25 137.42
CA GLN A 26 -21.24 -108.08 137.30
C GLN A 26 -20.46 -106.78 137.07
N ALA A 27 -19.34 -106.57 137.78
CA ALA A 27 -18.52 -105.37 137.61
C ALA A 27 -17.86 -105.32 136.22
N LEU A 28 -17.37 -106.46 135.72
CA LEU A 28 -16.82 -106.60 134.37
C LEU A 28 -17.91 -106.45 133.30
N ALA A 29 -19.08 -107.05 133.48
CA ALA A 29 -20.21 -106.88 132.57
C ALA A 29 -20.65 -105.41 132.51
N THR A 30 -20.74 -104.74 133.66
CA THR A 30 -21.08 -103.31 133.75
C THR A 30 -20.04 -102.44 133.05
N SER A 31 -18.74 -102.71 133.28
CA SER A 31 -17.64 -101.99 132.64
C SER A 31 -17.61 -102.22 131.12
N LEU A 32 -17.86 -103.45 130.67
CA LEU A 32 -17.92 -103.78 129.24
C LEU A 32 -19.13 -103.13 128.56
N VAL A 33 -20.30 -103.10 129.21
CA VAL A 33 -21.47 -102.37 128.71
C VAL A 33 -21.17 -100.87 128.63
N GLN A 34 -20.51 -100.28 129.63
CA GLN A 34 -20.08 -98.88 129.60
C GLN A 34 -19.07 -98.60 128.48
N ILE A 35 -18.11 -99.49 128.25
CA ILE A 35 -17.14 -99.39 127.15
C ILE A 35 -17.86 -99.54 125.80
N GLU A 36 -18.74 -100.52 125.63
CA GLU A 36 -19.52 -100.71 124.40
C GLU A 36 -20.39 -99.48 124.11
N GLN A 37 -21.05 -98.92 125.14
CA GLN A 37 -21.81 -97.68 125.02
C GLN A 37 -20.92 -96.47 124.67
N SER A 38 -19.76 -96.31 125.32
CA SER A 38 -18.82 -95.23 125.05
C SER A 38 -18.20 -95.31 123.66
N VAL A 39 -17.77 -96.51 123.24
CA VAL A 39 -17.26 -96.78 121.90
C VAL A 39 -18.35 -96.54 120.86
N ARG A 40 -19.57 -97.00 121.10
CA ARG A 40 -20.71 -96.74 120.21
C ARG A 40 -21.00 -95.25 120.08
N GLN A 41 -21.09 -94.52 121.18
CA GLN A 41 -21.29 -93.07 121.18
C GLN A 41 -20.14 -92.32 120.47
N ALA A 42 -18.88 -92.71 120.72
CA ALA A 42 -17.73 -92.12 120.04
C ALA A 42 -17.72 -92.43 118.54
N THR A 43 -18.15 -93.63 118.14
CA THR A 43 -18.23 -94.05 116.75
C THR A 43 -19.39 -93.34 116.03
N GLU A 44 -20.58 -93.29 116.62
CA GLU A 44 -21.74 -92.54 116.11
C GLU A 44 -21.41 -91.04 116.02
N GLY A 45 -20.72 -90.46 117.02
CA GLY A 45 -20.30 -89.07 116.98
C GLY A 45 -19.25 -88.76 115.90
N ARG A 46 -18.30 -89.68 115.67
CA ARG A 46 -17.34 -89.55 114.56
C ARG A 46 -18.02 -89.73 113.20
N LEU A 47 -18.93 -90.70 113.09
CA LEU A 47 -19.68 -90.95 111.87
C LEU A 47 -20.54 -89.73 111.51
N SER A 48 -21.24 -89.15 112.48
CA SER A 48 -22.04 -87.93 112.28
C SER A 48 -21.18 -86.74 111.85
N ARG A 49 -19.98 -86.55 112.41
CA ARG A 49 -19.03 -85.50 111.94
C ARG A 49 -18.54 -85.75 110.51
N VAL A 50 -18.29 -87.00 110.16
CA VAL A 50 -17.86 -87.39 108.80
C VAL A 50 -19.00 -87.18 107.81
N GLU A 51 -20.23 -87.54 108.17
CA GLU A 51 -21.44 -87.31 107.38
C GLU A 51 -21.66 -85.81 107.14
N GLN A 52 -21.55 -84.97 108.18
CA GLN A 52 -21.65 -83.51 108.04
C GLN A 52 -20.54 -82.91 107.16
N ALA A 53 -19.30 -83.40 107.29
CA ALA A 53 -18.19 -82.97 106.45
C ALA A 53 -18.40 -83.39 104.98
N LEU A 54 -18.93 -84.60 104.74
CA LEU A 54 -19.29 -85.09 103.42
C LEU A 54 -20.43 -84.27 102.81
N GLU A 55 -21.49 -83.98 103.56
CA GLU A 55 -22.58 -83.11 103.11
C GLU A 55 -22.07 -81.72 102.72
N THR A 56 -21.19 -81.14 103.55
CA THR A 56 -20.57 -79.84 103.26
C THR A 56 -19.70 -79.89 102.00
N LEU A 57 -18.89 -80.93 101.83
CA LEU A 57 -18.06 -81.12 100.64
C LEU A 57 -18.89 -81.31 99.38
N VAL A 58 -19.96 -82.10 99.46
CA VAL A 58 -20.89 -82.31 98.34
C VAL A 58 -21.52 -80.97 97.94
N ARG A 59 -21.99 -80.17 98.91
CA ARG A 59 -22.55 -78.84 98.64
C ARG A 59 -21.54 -77.91 97.96
N VAL A 60 -20.33 -77.77 98.51
CA VAL A 60 -19.28 -76.92 97.92
C VAL A 60 -18.87 -77.42 96.53
N THR A 61 -18.81 -78.74 96.34
CA THR A 61 -18.50 -79.33 95.02
C THR A 61 -19.61 -79.05 94.01
N GLN A 62 -20.87 -79.07 94.42
CA GLN A 62 -22.02 -78.68 93.58
C GLN A 62 -21.98 -77.19 93.23
N GLU A 63 -21.70 -76.32 94.22
CA GLU A 63 -21.54 -74.87 94.03
C GLU A 63 -20.40 -74.56 93.03
N HIS A 64 -19.20 -75.10 93.25
CA HIS A 64 -18.09 -74.94 92.30
C HIS A 64 -18.40 -75.53 90.92
N SER A 65 -19.12 -76.65 90.85
CA SER A 65 -19.53 -77.23 89.56
C SER A 65 -20.46 -76.29 88.80
N HIS A 66 -21.32 -75.56 89.51
CA HIS A 66 -22.19 -74.54 88.94
C HIS A 66 -21.38 -73.32 88.48
N GLU A 67 -20.48 -72.78 89.31
CA GLU A 67 -19.61 -71.66 88.94
C GLU A 67 -18.71 -71.98 87.74
N ILE A 68 -18.15 -73.19 87.68
CA ILE A 68 -17.36 -73.67 86.53
C ILE A 68 -18.24 -73.73 85.27
N ALA A 69 -19.51 -74.12 85.39
CA ALA A 69 -20.42 -74.14 84.25
C ALA A 69 -20.72 -72.72 83.74
N GLU A 70 -20.95 -71.76 84.63
CA GLU A 70 -21.14 -70.35 84.28
C GLU A 70 -19.88 -69.74 83.64
N LEU A 71 -18.69 -69.97 84.22
CA LEU A 71 -17.43 -69.51 83.65
C LEU A 71 -17.17 -70.09 82.25
N ARG A 72 -17.50 -71.37 82.03
CA ARG A 72 -17.43 -71.98 80.70
C ARG A 72 -18.41 -71.33 79.73
N GLN A 73 -19.60 -70.98 80.19
CA GLN A 73 -20.59 -70.29 79.38
C GLN A 73 -20.11 -68.89 78.97
N ALA A 74 -19.66 -68.08 79.93
CA ALA A 74 -19.08 -66.77 79.67
C ALA A 74 -17.84 -66.85 78.75
N SER A 75 -16.99 -67.87 78.94
CA SER A 75 -15.83 -68.10 78.07
C SER A 75 -16.23 -68.45 76.64
N ARG A 76 -17.34 -69.18 76.44
CA ARG A 76 -17.87 -69.47 75.09
C ARG A 76 -18.43 -68.22 74.43
N GLU A 77 -19.18 -67.41 75.18
CA GLU A 77 -19.73 -66.14 74.69
C GLU A 77 -18.60 -65.17 74.30
N ASN A 78 -17.55 -65.06 75.11
CA ASN A 78 -16.36 -64.28 74.78
C ASN A 78 -15.64 -64.81 73.54
N ALA A 79 -15.52 -66.13 73.38
CA ALA A 79 -14.90 -66.72 72.19
C ALA A 79 -15.68 -66.39 70.90
N LEU A 80 -17.02 -66.39 70.98
CA LEU A 80 -17.88 -65.98 69.85
C LEU A 80 -17.72 -64.49 69.54
N ALA A 81 -17.73 -63.63 70.56
CA ALA A 81 -17.54 -62.18 70.38
C ALA A 81 -16.15 -61.86 69.78
N ILE A 82 -15.10 -62.56 70.21
CA ILE A 82 -13.74 -62.41 69.65
C ILE A 82 -13.71 -62.86 68.19
N ALA A 83 -14.39 -63.95 67.84
CA ALA A 83 -14.48 -64.42 66.45
C ALA A 83 -15.18 -63.39 65.55
N GLU A 84 -16.27 -62.80 66.03
CA GLU A 84 -17.01 -61.75 65.32
C GLU A 84 -16.17 -60.48 65.14
N LEU A 85 -15.53 -60.00 66.21
CA LEU A 85 -14.60 -58.85 66.15
C LEU A 85 -13.44 -59.12 65.19
N SER A 86 -12.88 -60.33 65.19
CA SER A 86 -11.79 -60.70 64.28
C SER A 86 -12.25 -60.63 62.82
N LYS A 87 -13.47 -61.07 62.53
CA LYS A 87 -14.07 -60.96 61.19
C LYS A 87 -14.23 -59.49 60.78
N THR A 88 -14.79 -58.64 61.65
CA THR A 88 -14.94 -57.21 61.38
C THR A 88 -13.59 -56.51 61.17
N VAL A 89 -12.58 -56.86 61.96
CA VAL A 89 -11.21 -56.33 61.78
C VAL A 89 -10.64 -56.72 60.41
N GLN A 90 -10.88 -57.96 59.97
CA GLN A 90 -10.43 -58.41 58.67
C GLN A 90 -11.15 -57.70 57.52
N GLU A 91 -12.47 -57.53 57.61
CA GLU A 91 -13.26 -56.76 56.63
C GLU A 91 -12.79 -55.30 56.55
N ASN A 92 -12.57 -54.64 57.69
CA ASN A 92 -12.05 -53.27 57.75
C ASN A 92 -10.63 -53.18 57.18
N THR A 93 -9.78 -54.17 57.41
CA THR A 93 -8.42 -54.19 56.86
C THR A 93 -8.43 -54.25 55.34
N SER A 94 -9.32 -55.08 54.77
CA SER A 94 -9.52 -55.15 53.32
C SER A 94 -10.06 -53.83 52.76
N ALA A 95 -11.07 -53.23 53.41
CA ALA A 95 -11.61 -51.94 52.98
C ALA A 95 -10.56 -50.81 53.02
N ILE A 96 -9.71 -50.79 54.05
CA ILE A 96 -8.59 -49.83 54.15
C ILE A 96 -7.58 -50.04 53.02
N ALA A 97 -7.30 -51.29 52.63
CA ALA A 97 -6.40 -51.58 51.53
C ALA A 97 -6.95 -51.06 50.19
N GLU A 98 -8.24 -51.28 49.92
CA GLU A 98 -8.92 -50.74 48.73
C GLU A 98 -8.90 -49.21 48.71
N LEU A 99 -9.24 -48.56 49.83
CA LEU A 99 -9.20 -47.11 49.95
C LEU A 99 -7.80 -46.55 49.69
N ARG A 100 -6.74 -47.20 50.18
CA ARG A 100 -5.35 -46.80 49.91
C ARG A 100 -5.03 -46.88 48.42
N GLN A 101 -5.50 -47.92 47.73
CA GLN A 101 -5.31 -48.04 46.29
C GLN A 101 -6.05 -46.93 45.53
N THR A 102 -7.29 -46.62 45.91
CA THR A 102 -8.06 -45.51 45.32
C THR A 102 -7.36 -44.17 45.53
N VAL A 103 -6.87 -43.90 46.74
CA VAL A 103 -6.12 -42.67 47.06
C VAL A 103 -4.85 -42.57 46.22
N SER A 104 -4.10 -43.67 46.05
CA SER A 104 -2.92 -43.69 45.18
C SER A 104 -3.27 -43.33 43.73
N GLY A 105 -4.34 -43.91 43.19
CA GLY A 105 -4.81 -43.57 41.83
C GLY A 105 -5.22 -42.10 41.68
N LEU A 106 -5.89 -41.53 42.69
CA LEU A 106 -6.25 -40.11 42.70
C LEU A 106 -5.03 -39.20 42.76
N MET A 107 -3.98 -39.59 43.50
CA MET A 107 -2.73 -38.82 43.55
C MET A 107 -2.04 -38.79 42.18
N GLU A 108 -1.99 -39.91 41.45
CA GLU A 108 -1.42 -39.96 40.10
C GLU A 108 -2.20 -39.09 39.10
N VAL A 109 -3.54 -39.15 39.14
CA VAL A 109 -4.39 -38.30 38.30
C VAL A 109 -4.19 -36.83 38.64
N THR A 110 -4.12 -36.48 39.93
CA THR A 110 -3.88 -35.09 40.38
C THR A 110 -2.51 -34.58 39.93
N GLN A 111 -1.49 -35.43 39.96
CA GLN A 111 -0.15 -35.09 39.47
C GLN A 111 -0.15 -34.83 37.96
N ARG A 112 -0.85 -35.68 37.19
CA ARG A 112 -1.00 -35.50 35.73
C ARG A 112 -1.73 -34.21 35.38
N HIS A 113 -2.87 -33.94 36.01
CA HIS A 113 -3.60 -32.69 35.81
C HIS A 113 -2.76 -31.46 36.20
N SER A 114 -1.93 -31.57 37.24
CA SER A 114 -1.03 -30.47 37.62
C SER A 114 0.01 -30.17 36.54
N GLN A 115 0.53 -31.20 35.86
CA GLN A 115 1.44 -31.03 34.72
C GLN A 115 0.73 -30.42 33.50
N GLU A 116 -0.45 -30.93 33.14
CA GLU A 116 -1.27 -30.39 32.05
C GLU A 116 -1.63 -28.92 32.27
N ILE A 117 -1.93 -28.51 33.51
CA ILE A 117 -2.20 -27.11 33.86
C ILE A 117 -0.96 -26.22 33.63
N VAL A 118 0.24 -26.72 33.93
CA VAL A 118 1.49 -25.98 33.68
C VAL A 118 1.71 -25.79 32.18
N GLU A 119 1.51 -26.83 31.39
CA GLU A 119 1.61 -26.76 29.91
C GLU A 119 0.57 -25.81 29.32
N LEU A 120 -0.68 -25.89 29.77
CA LEU A 120 -1.74 -24.97 29.35
C LEU A 120 -1.41 -23.51 29.70
N ARG A 121 -0.85 -23.26 30.89
CA ARG A 121 -0.41 -21.91 31.28
C ARG A 121 0.70 -21.39 30.36
N GLN A 122 1.65 -22.24 29.98
CA GLN A 122 2.72 -21.87 29.05
C GLN A 122 2.16 -21.50 27.67
N MET A 123 1.26 -22.33 27.11
CA MET A 123 0.60 -22.03 25.83
C MET A 123 -0.23 -20.74 25.90
N VAL A 124 -0.93 -20.49 27.01
CA VAL A 124 -1.67 -19.23 27.21
C VAL A 124 -0.74 -18.02 27.23
N GLN A 125 0.44 -18.14 27.87
CA GLN A 125 1.44 -17.06 27.92
C GLN A 125 2.02 -16.76 26.52
N GLU A 126 2.32 -17.80 25.74
CA GLU A 126 2.80 -17.67 24.35
C GLU A 126 1.75 -17.01 23.46
N ASN A 127 0.50 -17.48 23.52
CA ASN A 127 -0.61 -16.88 22.79
C ASN A 127 -0.85 -15.42 23.20
N THR A 128 -0.73 -15.10 24.49
CA THR A 128 -0.87 -13.71 24.98
C THR A 128 0.21 -12.81 24.38
N SER A 129 1.44 -13.30 24.29
CA SER A 129 2.57 -12.57 23.70
C SER A 129 2.37 -12.36 22.19
N ALA A 130 1.96 -13.41 21.47
CA ALA A 130 1.65 -13.31 20.03
C ALA A 130 0.49 -12.34 19.75
N ILE A 131 -0.55 -12.32 20.59
CA ILE A 131 -1.65 -11.35 20.49
C ILE A 131 -1.15 -9.92 20.71
N ALA A 132 -0.20 -9.69 21.63
CA ALA A 132 0.37 -8.37 21.86
C ALA A 132 1.15 -7.87 20.62
N GLU A 133 1.97 -8.72 20.00
CA GLU A 133 2.69 -8.41 18.76
C GLU A 133 1.74 -8.11 17.60
N LEU A 134 0.70 -8.95 17.41
CA LEU A 134 -0.34 -8.70 16.40
C LEU A 134 -1.05 -7.36 16.61
N ARG A 135 -1.35 -7.00 17.87
CA ARG A 135 -1.97 -5.70 18.19
C ARG A 135 -1.05 -4.53 17.82
N GLN A 136 0.25 -4.66 18.08
CA GLN A 136 1.21 -3.62 17.70
C GLN A 136 1.26 -3.46 16.17
N MET A 137 1.39 -4.56 15.41
CA MET A 137 1.39 -4.49 13.94
C MET A 137 0.09 -3.90 13.38
N VAL A 138 -1.07 -4.21 13.98
CA VAL A 138 -2.35 -3.61 13.59
C VAL A 138 -2.37 -2.10 13.85
N GLN A 139 -1.79 -1.63 14.94
CA GLN A 139 -1.69 -0.20 15.25
C GLN A 139 -0.76 0.54 14.27
N GLU A 140 0.39 -0.06 13.93
CA GLU A 140 1.32 0.48 12.94
C GLU A 140 0.66 0.57 11.56
N ASN A 141 0.00 -0.50 11.11
CA ASN A 141 -0.74 -0.52 9.85
C ASN A 141 -1.88 0.51 9.83
N THR A 142 -2.59 0.69 10.94
CA THR A 142 -3.67 1.69 11.05
C THR A 142 -3.11 3.10 10.88
N SER A 143 -1.94 3.38 11.45
CA SER A 143 -1.27 4.67 11.32
C SER A 143 -0.79 4.91 9.88
N ALA A 144 -0.17 3.90 9.25
CA ALA A 144 0.24 3.97 7.85
C ALA A 144 -0.95 4.20 6.90
N ILE A 145 -2.10 3.55 7.14
CA ILE A 145 -3.32 3.76 6.38
C ILE A 145 -3.83 5.20 6.53
N ALA A 146 -3.72 5.80 7.72
CA ALA A 146 -4.12 7.20 7.93
C ALA A 146 -3.23 8.17 7.14
N GLU A 147 -1.90 7.97 7.14
CA GLU A 147 -0.96 8.77 6.36
C GLU A 147 -1.18 8.64 4.85
N LEU A 148 -1.43 7.42 4.37
CA LEU A 148 -1.77 7.17 2.96
C LEU A 148 -3.08 7.88 2.57
N ARG A 149 -4.10 7.87 3.43
CA ARG A 149 -5.35 8.60 3.18
C ARG A 149 -5.12 10.10 3.07
N GLN A 150 -4.28 10.68 3.93
CA GLN A 150 -3.92 12.10 3.85
C GLN A 150 -3.18 12.41 2.56
N THR A 151 -2.22 11.57 2.16
CA THR A 151 -1.47 11.72 0.90
C THR A 151 -2.40 11.67 -0.31
N VAL A 152 -3.34 10.72 -0.33
CA VAL A 152 -4.35 10.61 -1.41
C VAL A 152 -5.23 11.87 -1.47
N SER A 153 -5.68 12.40 -0.32
CA SER A 153 -6.44 13.65 -0.29
C SER A 153 -5.65 14.82 -0.87
N GLY A 154 -4.37 14.96 -0.50
CA GLY A 154 -3.49 16.00 -1.05
C GLY A 154 -3.30 15.88 -2.57
N LEU A 155 -3.14 14.65 -3.08
CA LEU A 155 -3.05 14.41 -4.53
C LEU A 155 -4.36 14.75 -5.26
N MET A 156 -5.52 14.49 -4.65
CA MET A 156 -6.81 14.87 -5.22
C MET A 156 -6.94 16.40 -5.34
N GLU A 157 -6.52 17.16 -4.32
CA GLU A 157 -6.52 18.62 -4.37
C GLU A 157 -5.59 19.17 -5.46
N VAL A 158 -4.37 18.62 -5.58
CA VAL A 158 -3.42 19.00 -6.64
C VAL A 158 -4.00 18.68 -8.02
N THR A 159 -4.63 17.51 -8.18
CA THR A 159 -5.26 17.10 -9.45
C THR A 159 -6.42 18.03 -9.82
N GLN A 160 -7.21 18.45 -8.84
CA GLN A 160 -8.29 19.43 -9.05
C GLN A 160 -7.73 20.78 -9.50
N ARG A 161 -6.65 21.26 -8.85
CA ARG A 161 -5.97 22.52 -9.23
C ARG A 161 -5.41 22.45 -10.65
N HIS A 162 -4.68 21.39 -11.00
CA HIS A 162 -4.18 21.20 -12.37
C HIS A 162 -5.32 21.14 -13.39
N SER A 163 -6.45 20.53 -13.05
CA SER A 163 -7.62 20.48 -13.93
C SER A 163 -8.19 21.88 -14.21
N GLN A 164 -8.20 22.75 -13.21
CA GLN A 164 -8.60 24.16 -13.36
C GLN A 164 -7.59 24.94 -14.21
N GLU A 165 -6.28 24.81 -13.93
CA GLU A 165 -5.21 25.46 -14.71
C GLU A 165 -5.24 25.03 -16.19
N ILE A 166 -5.48 23.74 -16.47
CA ILE A 166 -5.64 23.23 -17.84
C ILE A 166 -6.86 23.85 -18.52
N ALA A 167 -7.96 24.06 -17.80
CA ALA A 167 -9.15 24.70 -18.36
C ALA A 167 -8.88 26.18 -18.73
N GLU A 168 -8.18 26.91 -17.87
CA GLU A 168 -7.76 28.30 -18.11
C GLU A 168 -6.79 28.39 -19.30
N LEU A 169 -5.77 27.52 -19.34
CA LEU A 169 -4.83 27.45 -20.47
C LEU A 169 -5.55 27.14 -21.79
N ARG A 170 -6.52 26.21 -21.78
CA ARG A 170 -7.34 25.92 -22.95
C ARG A 170 -8.14 27.15 -23.42
N GLN A 171 -8.61 27.99 -22.50
CA GLN A 171 -9.29 29.23 -22.86
C GLN A 171 -8.32 30.24 -23.46
N ALA A 172 -7.16 30.47 -22.83
CA ALA A 172 -6.13 31.38 -23.35
C ALA A 172 -5.66 30.97 -24.76
N VAL A 173 -5.49 29.66 -25.01
CA VAL A 173 -5.14 29.15 -26.34
C VAL A 173 -6.25 29.44 -27.37
N ARG A 174 -7.53 29.28 -27.01
CA ARG A 174 -8.65 29.62 -27.92
C ARG A 174 -8.65 31.11 -28.27
N GLU A 175 -8.45 31.98 -27.29
CA GLU A 175 -8.38 33.43 -27.50
C GLU A 175 -7.19 33.83 -28.39
N LEU A 176 -6.03 33.18 -28.21
CA LEU A 176 -4.86 33.40 -29.05
C LEU A 176 -5.09 32.94 -30.50
N VAL A 177 -5.76 31.80 -30.71
CA VAL A 177 -6.13 31.30 -32.05
C VAL A 177 -7.04 32.30 -32.75
N GLU A 178 -8.08 32.79 -32.07
CA GLU A 178 -9.00 33.79 -32.64
C GLU A 178 -8.28 35.11 -32.97
N THR A 179 -7.40 35.57 -32.09
CA THR A 179 -6.59 36.77 -32.33
C THR A 179 -5.66 36.59 -33.54
N THR A 180 -5.01 35.42 -33.65
CA THR A 180 -4.15 35.09 -34.79
C THR A 180 -4.94 35.05 -36.10
N LYS A 181 -6.17 34.51 -36.08
CA LYS A 181 -7.08 34.51 -37.24
C LYS A 181 -7.46 35.94 -37.67
N LYS A 182 -7.77 36.82 -36.72
CA LYS A 182 -8.04 38.24 -36.98
C LYS A 182 -6.80 38.94 -37.57
N HIS A 183 -5.62 38.73 -36.99
CA HIS A 183 -4.37 39.25 -37.55
C HIS A 183 -4.13 38.77 -38.98
N GLY A 184 -4.35 37.48 -39.27
CA GLY A 184 -4.25 36.94 -40.63
C GLY A 184 -5.22 37.59 -41.63
N GLN A 185 -6.41 38.01 -41.20
CA GLN A 185 -7.35 38.76 -42.05
C GLN A 185 -6.87 40.19 -42.31
N VAL A 186 -6.33 40.87 -41.28
CA VAL A 186 -5.75 42.22 -41.42
C VAL A 186 -4.55 42.20 -42.37
N LEU A 187 -3.65 41.22 -42.23
CA LEU A 187 -2.48 41.07 -43.11
C LEU A 187 -2.89 40.86 -44.57
N ARG A 188 -3.88 40.00 -44.85
CA ARG A 188 -4.41 39.82 -46.21
C ARG A 188 -4.96 41.12 -46.79
N ARG A 189 -5.65 41.93 -45.99
CA ARG A 189 -6.15 43.24 -46.45
C ARG A 189 -4.99 44.19 -46.76
N LEU A 190 -4.00 44.25 -45.89
CA LEU A 190 -2.80 45.07 -46.10
C LEU A 190 -2.03 44.66 -47.36
N GLU A 191 -1.93 43.35 -47.65
CA GLU A 191 -1.31 42.84 -48.88
C GLU A 191 -2.06 43.32 -50.13
N LEU A 192 -3.39 43.27 -50.12
CA LEU A 192 -4.23 43.77 -51.23
C LEU A 192 -4.04 45.28 -51.41
N ASP A 193 -4.10 46.05 -50.32
CA ASP A 193 -3.90 47.51 -50.36
C ASP A 193 -2.51 47.85 -50.92
N GLN A 194 -1.46 47.11 -50.53
CA GLN A 194 -0.11 47.28 -51.08
C GLN A 194 -0.04 46.96 -52.57
N GLN A 195 -0.73 45.92 -53.05
CA GLN A 195 -0.78 45.60 -54.48
C GLN A 195 -1.45 46.72 -55.28
N ASP A 196 -2.53 47.29 -54.76
CA ASP A 196 -3.24 48.38 -55.43
C ASP A 196 -2.43 49.68 -55.44
N ILE A 197 -1.73 50.01 -54.33
CA ILE A 197 -0.76 51.10 -54.31
C ILE A 197 0.32 50.89 -55.38
N ARG A 198 0.89 49.67 -55.49
CA ARG A 198 1.89 49.36 -56.53
C ARG A 198 1.35 49.57 -57.94
N LYS A 199 0.11 49.17 -58.22
CA LYS A 199 -0.54 49.41 -59.53
C LYS A 199 -0.72 50.91 -59.78
N GLN A 200 -1.21 51.66 -58.81
CA GLN A 200 -1.41 53.11 -58.94
C GLN A 200 -0.08 53.85 -59.16
N LEU A 201 0.97 53.50 -58.41
CA LEU A 201 2.31 54.03 -58.62
C LEU A 201 2.85 53.70 -60.02
N GLY A 202 2.62 52.48 -60.51
CA GLY A 202 2.96 52.10 -61.89
C GLY A 202 2.24 52.95 -62.93
N GLY A 203 0.93 53.20 -62.74
CA GLY A 203 0.14 54.07 -63.62
C GLY A 203 0.61 55.53 -63.59
N LEU A 204 0.94 56.06 -62.41
CA LEU A 204 1.49 57.42 -62.27
C LEU A 204 2.85 57.55 -62.97
N ALA A 205 3.76 56.59 -62.77
CA ALA A 205 5.06 56.59 -63.44
C ALA A 205 4.93 56.64 -64.97
N MET A 206 3.93 55.94 -65.52
CA MET A 206 3.62 55.97 -66.95
C MET A 206 3.13 57.36 -67.40
N ALA A 207 2.20 57.97 -66.66
CA ALA A 207 1.66 59.29 -66.98
C ALA A 207 2.73 60.41 -66.97
N PHE A 208 3.68 60.36 -66.02
CA PHE A 208 4.81 61.30 -66.01
C PHE A 208 5.75 61.12 -67.21
N GLY A 209 5.91 59.89 -67.70
CA GLY A 209 6.68 59.57 -68.91
C GLY A 209 6.04 60.13 -70.17
N TYR A 210 4.73 59.96 -70.34
CA TYR A 210 3.99 60.52 -71.48
C TYR A 210 4.06 62.04 -71.55
N ARG A 211 3.87 62.71 -70.41
CA ARG A 211 3.96 64.19 -70.37
C ARG A 211 5.34 64.69 -70.78
N LEU A 212 6.40 64.01 -70.35
CA LEU A 212 7.77 64.38 -70.71
C LEU A 212 8.02 64.26 -72.22
N GLU A 213 7.42 63.24 -72.85
CA GLU A 213 7.51 63.03 -74.29
C GLU A 213 6.70 64.06 -75.07
N ASP A 214 5.48 64.35 -74.63
CA ASP A 214 4.62 65.36 -75.26
C ASP A 214 5.29 66.74 -75.24
N ASP A 215 5.85 67.14 -74.09
CA ASP A 215 6.61 68.40 -73.97
C ASP A 215 7.87 68.37 -74.86
N ALA A 216 8.54 67.21 -74.97
CA ALA A 216 9.72 67.04 -75.82
C ALA A 216 9.39 67.16 -77.31
N TYR A 217 8.27 66.60 -77.79
CA TYR A 217 7.90 66.69 -79.21
C TYR A 217 7.74 68.14 -79.67
N LEU A 218 7.25 69.02 -78.77
CA LEU A 218 7.05 70.44 -79.05
C LEU A 218 8.36 71.23 -79.04
N ALA A 219 9.27 70.93 -78.11
CA ALA A 219 10.49 71.72 -77.92
C ALA A 219 11.68 71.26 -78.77
N LEU A 220 11.84 69.95 -78.98
CA LEU A 220 13.01 69.38 -79.64
C LEU A 220 13.26 69.92 -81.05
N PRO A 221 12.26 70.19 -81.92
CA PRO A 221 12.54 70.79 -83.23
C PRO A 221 13.32 72.10 -83.17
N ARG A 222 13.02 72.96 -82.19
CA ARG A 222 13.74 74.22 -81.96
C ARG A 222 15.13 73.97 -81.38
N LEU A 223 15.22 73.15 -80.34
CA LEU A 223 16.47 72.85 -79.65
C LEU A 223 17.49 72.15 -80.56
N LEU A 224 17.04 71.19 -81.36
CA LEU A 224 17.91 70.46 -82.29
C LEU A 224 18.44 71.34 -83.43
N LYS A 225 17.63 72.29 -83.90
CA LYS A 225 18.07 73.30 -84.86
C LYS A 225 19.10 74.24 -84.23
N GLN A 226 18.87 74.69 -83.00
CA GLN A 226 19.76 75.61 -82.29
C GLN A 226 21.11 74.97 -81.94
N ASP A 227 21.10 73.78 -81.35
CA ASP A 227 22.31 73.19 -80.76
C ASP A 227 23.12 72.35 -81.76
N TYR A 228 22.43 71.74 -82.72
CA TYR A 228 23.03 70.76 -83.64
C TYR A 228 22.80 71.06 -85.11
N GLY A 229 22.10 72.15 -85.45
CA GLY A 229 21.79 72.51 -86.85
C GLY A 229 20.85 71.54 -87.55
N ILE A 230 20.10 70.72 -86.81
CA ILE A 230 19.19 69.70 -87.38
C ILE A 230 17.80 70.31 -87.53
N GLU A 231 17.35 70.47 -88.77
CA GLU A 231 15.98 70.90 -89.06
C GLU A 231 15.05 69.69 -89.13
N VAL A 232 14.24 69.50 -88.09
CA VAL A 232 13.25 68.41 -88.02
C VAL A 232 12.22 68.56 -89.13
N GLN A 233 12.07 67.51 -89.94
CA GLN A 233 11.08 67.41 -90.99
C GLN A 233 9.80 66.80 -90.42
N GLY A 234 8.70 67.54 -90.48
CA GLY A 234 7.42 67.10 -89.94
C GLY A 234 7.38 67.12 -88.41
N ARG A 235 6.83 66.06 -87.80
CA ARG A 235 6.60 65.95 -86.35
C ARG A 235 7.37 64.80 -85.74
N LEU A 236 7.85 65.01 -84.52
CA LEU A 236 8.33 63.93 -83.67
C LEU A 236 7.13 63.17 -83.07
N LYS A 237 7.24 61.84 -82.98
CA LYS A 237 6.20 60.97 -82.39
C LYS A 237 6.81 59.70 -81.81
N ARG A 238 6.09 59.06 -80.89
CA ARG A 238 6.34 57.64 -80.54
C ARG A 238 5.91 56.79 -81.72
N ASP A 239 6.82 55.95 -82.20
CA ASP A 239 6.52 54.97 -83.26
C ASP A 239 7.51 53.80 -83.22
N TYR A 240 7.34 52.85 -84.12
CA TYR A 240 8.18 51.67 -84.23
C TYR A 240 9.15 51.78 -85.41
N LEU A 241 10.40 51.40 -85.17
CA LEU A 241 11.39 51.15 -86.22
C LEU A 241 11.68 49.66 -86.32
N VAL A 242 12.08 49.19 -87.50
CA VAL A 242 12.40 47.77 -87.73
C VAL A 242 13.92 47.62 -87.77
N ASP A 243 14.47 46.71 -86.98
CA ASP A 243 15.91 46.43 -87.00
C ASP A 243 16.31 45.48 -88.15
N ARG A 244 17.62 45.22 -88.30
CA ARG A 244 18.15 44.31 -89.35
C ARG A 244 17.58 42.89 -89.29
N GLN A 245 17.01 42.48 -88.15
CA GLN A 245 16.47 41.14 -87.93
C GLN A 245 14.94 41.10 -88.13
N GLY A 246 14.31 42.20 -88.52
CA GLY A 246 12.86 42.29 -88.70
C GLY A 246 12.08 42.51 -87.40
N ASN A 247 12.74 42.84 -86.29
CA ASN A 247 12.06 43.09 -85.02
C ASN A 247 11.61 44.55 -84.94
N TYR A 248 10.36 44.77 -84.52
CA TYR A 248 9.84 46.09 -84.21
C TYR A 248 10.39 46.61 -82.87
N LEU A 249 10.91 47.83 -82.88
CA LEU A 249 11.45 48.53 -81.72
C LEU A 249 10.68 49.82 -81.49
N GLU A 250 9.98 49.91 -80.37
CA GLU A 250 9.31 51.15 -79.98
C GLU A 250 10.35 52.21 -79.58
N VAL A 251 10.27 53.36 -80.22
CA VAL A 251 11.09 54.53 -79.95
C VAL A 251 10.16 55.61 -79.40
N ASN A 252 10.53 56.21 -78.26
CA ASN A 252 9.66 57.20 -77.63
C ASN A 252 9.65 58.49 -78.43
N ILE A 253 10.78 58.87 -79.03
CA ILE A 253 10.88 60.06 -79.85
C ILE A 253 11.49 59.69 -81.20
N LEU A 254 10.67 59.66 -82.25
CA LEU A 254 11.11 59.35 -83.60
C LEU A 254 10.75 60.48 -84.56
N GLY A 255 11.70 60.82 -85.44
CA GLY A 255 11.43 61.64 -86.61
C GLY A 255 12.64 61.71 -87.55
N GLU A 256 12.47 62.47 -88.62
CA GLU A 256 13.53 62.74 -89.59
C GLU A 256 13.94 64.21 -89.49
N GLY A 257 15.21 64.50 -89.72
CA GLY A 257 15.73 65.85 -89.80
C GLY A 257 16.71 65.99 -90.95
N VAL A 258 17.04 67.22 -91.31
CA VAL A 258 18.07 67.51 -92.31
C VAL A 258 19.15 68.37 -91.67
N ARG A 259 20.42 68.01 -91.90
CA ARG A 259 21.58 68.81 -91.50
C ARG A 259 22.58 68.81 -92.64
N GLU A 260 22.98 69.99 -93.08
CA GLU A 260 23.97 70.16 -94.17
C GLU A 260 23.62 69.38 -95.46
N GLY A 261 22.32 69.21 -95.74
CA GLY A 261 21.82 68.46 -96.91
C GLY A 261 21.70 66.95 -96.72
N GLU A 262 22.13 66.39 -95.58
CA GLU A 262 21.99 64.97 -95.26
C GLU A 262 20.75 64.69 -94.40
N THR A 263 20.06 63.58 -94.70
CA THR A 263 18.96 63.07 -93.88
C THR A 263 19.50 62.46 -92.59
N ILE A 264 18.95 62.87 -91.45
CA ILE A 264 19.24 62.42 -90.10
C ILE A 264 18.01 61.71 -89.55
N THR A 265 18.16 60.49 -89.03
CA THR A 265 17.08 59.81 -88.30
C THR A 265 17.23 60.06 -86.80
N ILE A 266 16.29 60.82 -86.23
CA ILE A 266 16.25 61.13 -84.80
C ILE A 266 15.61 59.96 -84.06
N VAL A 267 16.35 59.38 -83.11
CA VAL A 267 15.87 58.27 -82.28
C VAL A 267 16.06 58.67 -80.83
N GLY A 268 14.99 58.65 -80.05
CA GLY A 268 15.05 59.06 -78.66
C GLY A 268 14.27 58.23 -77.65
N GLU A 269 14.71 58.36 -76.41
CA GLU A 269 14.14 57.69 -75.24
C GLU A 269 13.83 58.71 -74.14
N SER A 270 12.67 58.53 -73.50
CA SER A 270 12.25 59.37 -72.38
C SER A 270 12.52 58.65 -71.06
N LYS A 271 13.13 59.36 -70.10
CA LYS A 271 13.41 58.84 -68.75
C LYS A 271 13.12 59.86 -67.69
N ALA A 272 12.26 59.53 -66.72
CA ALA A 272 11.96 60.45 -65.64
C ALA A 272 13.22 60.85 -64.85
N GLN A 273 14.09 59.88 -64.56
CA GLN A 273 15.41 60.08 -63.98
C GLN A 273 16.42 59.30 -64.83
N LEU A 274 17.51 59.95 -65.25
CA LEU A 274 18.51 59.37 -66.15
C LEU A 274 19.80 58.96 -65.41
N SER A 275 20.24 57.74 -65.67
CA SER A 275 21.51 57.18 -65.18
C SER A 275 22.46 56.79 -66.33
N ALA A 276 23.77 56.67 -66.03
CA ALA A 276 24.77 56.18 -66.99
C ALA A 276 24.41 54.79 -67.56
N ASN A 277 23.87 53.91 -66.72
CA ASN A 277 23.42 52.57 -67.12
C ASN A 277 22.24 52.60 -68.11
N GLU A 278 21.35 53.59 -68.01
CA GLU A 278 20.23 53.76 -68.93
C GLU A 278 20.68 54.30 -70.29
N ILE A 279 21.66 55.20 -70.31
CA ILE A 279 22.30 55.66 -71.55
C ILE A 279 22.91 54.46 -72.30
N ASP A 280 23.69 53.65 -71.59
CA ASP A 280 24.30 52.44 -72.17
C ASP A 280 23.25 51.42 -72.62
N ARG A 281 22.12 51.33 -71.91
CA ARG A 281 21.00 50.45 -72.28
C ARG A 281 20.31 50.95 -73.54
N PHE A 282 20.01 52.25 -73.64
CA PHE A 282 19.41 52.87 -74.81
C PHE A 282 20.27 52.64 -76.06
N LEU A 283 21.57 52.95 -75.95
CA LEU A 283 22.52 52.75 -77.04
C LEU A 283 22.59 51.28 -77.49
N ARG A 284 22.72 50.35 -76.55
CA ARG A 284 22.82 48.92 -76.87
C ARG A 284 21.53 48.33 -77.42
N ARG A 285 20.37 48.68 -76.83
CA ARG A 285 19.09 48.03 -77.15
C ARG A 285 18.31 48.69 -78.28
N LYS A 286 18.59 49.96 -78.60
CA LYS A 286 17.91 50.66 -79.69
C LYS A 286 18.91 51.11 -80.74
N VAL A 287 19.80 52.06 -80.40
CA VAL A 287 20.65 52.75 -81.39
C VAL A 287 21.52 51.77 -82.18
N ARG A 288 22.26 50.86 -81.53
CA ARG A 288 23.12 49.87 -82.20
C ARG A 288 22.36 48.89 -83.10
N ARG A 289 21.10 48.59 -82.79
CA ARG A 289 20.28 47.66 -83.60
C ARG A 289 19.76 48.33 -84.87
N LEU A 290 19.56 49.65 -84.82
CA LEU A 290 19.08 50.47 -85.93
C LEU A 290 20.22 50.96 -86.83
N GLN A 291 21.46 50.94 -86.34
CA GLN A 291 22.64 51.35 -87.09
C GLN A 291 22.75 50.58 -88.41
N GLY A 292 22.95 51.31 -89.51
CA GLY A 292 23.06 50.78 -90.87
C GLY A 292 21.77 50.24 -91.49
N VAL A 293 20.63 50.35 -90.80
CA VAL A 293 19.30 50.27 -91.44
C VAL A 293 18.83 51.66 -91.81
N TYR A 294 19.05 52.63 -90.90
CA TYR A 294 18.65 54.01 -91.07
C TYR A 294 19.88 54.93 -91.21
N PRO A 295 19.82 55.95 -92.08
CA PRO A 295 20.93 56.87 -92.30
C PRO A 295 21.12 57.80 -91.09
N ASN A 296 22.39 58.07 -90.77
CA ASN A 296 22.82 59.11 -89.83
C ASN A 296 21.97 59.22 -88.55
N LEU A 297 21.96 58.15 -87.75
CA LEU A 297 21.20 58.12 -86.50
C LEU A 297 21.66 59.18 -85.50
N PHE A 298 20.72 59.97 -85.01
CA PHE A 298 20.96 60.98 -83.98
C PHE A 298 20.26 60.58 -82.67
N PRO A 299 21.00 60.06 -81.67
CA PRO A 299 20.41 59.55 -80.44
C PRO A 299 20.14 60.68 -79.43
N ILE A 300 18.90 60.75 -78.96
CA ILE A 300 18.44 61.76 -77.98
C ILE A 300 17.89 61.07 -76.74
N ILE A 301 18.15 61.63 -75.56
CA ILE A 301 17.41 61.28 -74.34
C ILE A 301 16.79 62.55 -73.77
N VAL A 302 15.53 62.44 -73.37
CA VAL A 302 14.85 63.50 -72.61
C VAL A 302 14.64 63.06 -71.17
N THR A 303 14.87 63.96 -70.21
CA THR A 303 14.77 63.62 -68.78
C THR A 303 14.30 64.75 -67.87
N TYR A 304 13.75 64.46 -66.69
CA TYR A 304 13.52 65.51 -65.68
C TYR A 304 14.79 65.78 -64.87
N MET A 305 15.61 64.76 -64.58
CA MET A 305 16.80 64.86 -63.72
C MET A 305 17.80 63.72 -63.96
N THR A 306 19.06 63.88 -63.55
CA THR A 306 20.05 62.79 -63.56
C THR A 306 20.24 62.17 -62.17
N THR A 307 20.77 60.94 -62.12
CA THR A 307 21.12 60.29 -60.84
C THR A 307 22.39 60.86 -60.20
N SER A 308 23.28 61.42 -61.01
CA SER A 308 24.58 61.95 -60.58
C SER A 308 25.14 62.95 -61.62
N PRO A 309 26.11 63.80 -61.26
CA PRO A 309 26.65 64.84 -62.14
C PRO A 309 27.41 64.31 -63.37
N ASP A 310 28.05 63.16 -63.25
CA ASP A 310 28.86 62.48 -64.28
C ASP A 310 28.03 61.92 -65.45
N VAL A 311 26.71 61.75 -65.26
CA VAL A 311 25.80 61.18 -66.28
C VAL A 311 25.81 61.99 -67.58
N LEU A 312 25.88 63.32 -67.50
CA LEU A 312 25.90 64.19 -68.69
C LEU A 312 27.21 64.08 -69.46
N GLU A 313 28.33 63.95 -68.74
CA GLU A 313 29.62 63.72 -69.36
C GLU A 313 29.64 62.36 -70.06
N HIS A 314 29.12 61.32 -69.40
CA HIS A 314 28.99 59.98 -69.97
C HIS A 314 28.12 59.97 -71.24
N ALA A 315 26.99 60.69 -71.24
CA ALA A 315 26.14 60.84 -72.42
C ALA A 315 26.89 61.50 -73.58
N ARG A 316 27.58 62.61 -73.31
CA ARG A 316 28.36 63.37 -74.29
C ARG A 316 29.48 62.52 -74.90
N GLN A 317 30.24 61.80 -74.07
CA GLN A 317 31.30 60.89 -74.53
C GLN A 317 30.79 59.78 -75.46
N ARG A 318 29.50 59.40 -75.33
CA ARG A 318 28.85 58.39 -76.15
C ARG A 318 28.02 58.97 -77.30
N GLY A 319 28.09 60.28 -77.52
CA GLY A 319 27.41 60.97 -78.62
C GLY A 319 25.88 61.04 -78.46
N VAL A 320 25.36 61.00 -77.23
CA VAL A 320 23.93 61.11 -76.95
C VAL A 320 23.59 62.53 -76.53
N ALA A 321 22.68 63.18 -77.25
CA ALA A 321 22.14 64.47 -76.84
C ALA A 321 21.17 64.27 -75.68
N VAL A 322 21.32 65.04 -74.61
CA VAL A 322 20.43 64.99 -73.44
C VAL A 322 19.76 66.33 -73.27
N TYR A 323 18.42 66.31 -73.19
CA TYR A 323 17.61 67.48 -72.90
C TYR A 323 16.80 67.28 -71.64
N PHE A 324 16.75 68.31 -70.82
CA PHE A 324 15.95 68.31 -69.61
C PHE A 324 14.58 68.93 -69.86
N SER A 325 13.59 68.53 -69.07
CA SER A 325 12.24 69.08 -69.12
C SER A 325 12.19 70.61 -68.99
N TYR A 326 13.17 71.20 -68.28
CA TYR A 326 13.26 72.65 -68.10
C TYR A 326 13.83 73.38 -69.32
N ASP A 327 14.51 72.68 -70.24
CA ASP A 327 14.99 73.24 -71.51
C ASP A 327 13.81 73.52 -72.46
N PHE A 328 12.71 72.78 -72.29
CA PHE A 328 11.51 72.88 -73.14
C PHE A 328 10.72 74.18 -72.97
N ARG A 329 10.98 74.93 -71.89
CA ARG A 329 10.22 76.14 -71.52
C ARG A 329 10.95 77.44 -71.79
N GLN A 330 12.20 77.38 -72.26
CA GLN A 330 12.95 78.58 -72.64
C GLN A 330 12.57 78.96 -74.09
N PRO A 331 12.30 80.24 -74.39
CA PRO A 331 11.92 80.68 -75.73
C PRO A 331 13.01 80.44 -76.78
#